data_AF-A0A364L1D7-F1
#
_entry.id   AF-A0A364L1D7-F1
#
_cell.length_a   1.000
_cell.length_b   1.000
_cell.length_c   1.000
_cell.angle_alpha   90.00
_cell.angle_beta   90.00
_cell.angle_gamma   90.00
#
_symmetry.space_group_name_H-M   'P 1'
#
loop_
_entity.id
_entity.type
_entity.pdbx_description
1 polymer ?
#
loop_
_entity_poly.entity_id
_entity_poly.type
_entity_poly.pdbx_seq_one_letter_code
_entity_poly.pdbx_strand_id
1 'polypeptide(L)'
;MAFEYDPTEIAPKVIEVLRSFSQHIRKPGSEEDFEKVFDAIQGRVKEYISENAPITMVLPAFPWKNPNLDKVLGADPDLGEELGLSRLNDICQEISKFYPYGARLMLICDVPVYNDLVGIPDEEAYDYGRRLRELAQEKKFSSIQFVRLMDLMGLGDGEKISKPDYLELVPVIRQRLMSSEYFDQTFNIETELETNPDTKATFDGFFSRISEDLKWGKGLDAAVVADQTAYDAEVARVVKAMIQRLIAYEKLINVTLGSHIRLSIHPSIGKNKISIPLLPHAGKFGDMPWHASLVVLSNGDIKTGDAKDFREQYDIIMKNGKPYYFRERNTLYDWSVPVDIQHSYKSLLFKNPGYGEQTLQADDRLKLARCIVSHKDYTVHVEGFAVPEGQVA
;
A
#
# COMPACT_ATOMS: atom_id res chain seq x y z
N MET A 1 -34.42 15.27 13.59
CA MET A 1 -33.31 15.19 14.55
C MET A 1 -32.29 16.23 14.12
N ALA A 2 -31.78 17.05 15.04
CA ALA A 2 -30.66 17.93 14.73
C ALA A 2 -29.38 17.10 14.88
N PHE A 3 -28.67 16.89 13.77
CA PHE A 3 -27.35 16.25 13.80
C PHE A 3 -26.33 17.23 14.37
N GLU A 4 -25.30 16.71 15.05
CA GLU A 4 -24.19 17.53 15.53
C GLU A 4 -23.44 18.19 14.36
N TYR A 5 -23.39 17.49 13.23
CA TYR A 5 -22.84 17.97 11.95
C TYR A 5 -23.85 17.73 10.85
N ASP A 6 -24.07 18.71 9.96
CA ASP A 6 -24.97 18.54 8.82
C ASP A 6 -24.36 17.57 7.78
N PRO A 7 -24.97 16.39 7.55
CA PRO A 7 -24.46 15.44 6.56
C PRO A 7 -24.40 16.02 5.14
N THR A 8 -25.21 17.03 4.82
CA THR A 8 -25.22 17.69 3.51
C THR A 8 -24.02 18.64 3.32
N GLU A 9 -23.43 19.15 4.40
CA GLU A 9 -22.24 20.00 4.36
C GLU A 9 -20.93 19.22 4.45
N ILE A 10 -20.89 18.16 5.28
CA ILE A 10 -19.67 17.40 5.52
C ILE A 10 -19.41 16.36 4.44
N ALA A 11 -20.44 15.66 3.94
CA ALA A 11 -20.24 14.60 2.96
C ALA A 11 -19.51 15.07 1.69
N PRO A 12 -19.85 16.23 1.07
CA PRO A 12 -19.12 16.71 -0.09
C PRO A 12 -17.62 16.93 0.16
N LYS A 13 -17.24 17.40 1.36
CA LYS A 13 -15.82 17.60 1.74
C LYS A 13 -15.07 16.28 1.86
N VAL A 14 -15.72 15.26 2.42
CA VAL A 14 -15.16 13.89 2.47
C VAL A 14 -14.92 13.36 1.06
N ILE A 15 -15.92 13.51 0.17
CA ILE A 15 -15.80 13.08 -1.22
C ILE A 15 -14.66 13.82 -1.93
N GLU A 16 -14.49 15.11 -1.67
CA GLU A 16 -13.39 15.90 -2.24
C GLU A 16 -12.01 15.37 -1.80
N VAL A 17 -11.84 15.03 -0.51
CA VAL A 17 -10.61 14.38 -0.02
C VAL A 17 -10.39 13.05 -0.73
N LEU A 18 -11.39 12.17 -0.78
CA LEU A 18 -11.24 10.87 -1.46
C LEU A 18 -10.88 11.04 -2.94
N ARG A 19 -11.50 12.03 -3.61
CA ARG A 19 -11.23 12.38 -4.99
C ARG A 19 -9.78 12.84 -5.17
N SER A 20 -9.26 13.69 -4.29
CA SER A 20 -7.88 14.23 -4.40
C SER A 20 -6.79 13.17 -4.19
N PHE A 21 -7.09 12.06 -3.52
CA PHE A 21 -6.18 10.94 -3.37
C PHE A 21 -6.36 9.86 -4.44
N SER A 22 -7.44 9.91 -5.21
CA SER A 22 -7.78 8.92 -6.22
C SER A 22 -7.11 9.14 -7.58
N GLN A 23 -6.91 8.05 -8.31
CA GLN A 23 -6.50 8.07 -9.70
C GLN A 23 -7.24 6.99 -10.49
N HIS A 24 -8.26 7.36 -11.25
CA HIS A 24 -8.97 6.42 -12.14
C HIS A 24 -8.43 6.51 -13.56
N ILE A 25 -8.51 5.40 -14.30
CA ILE A 25 -8.15 5.36 -15.72
C ILE A 25 -9.26 6.05 -16.51
N ARG A 26 -8.89 7.01 -17.34
CA ARG A 26 -9.78 7.62 -18.34
C ARG A 26 -9.63 6.86 -19.65
N LYS A 27 -10.56 5.94 -19.94
CA LYS A 27 -10.69 5.35 -21.28
C LYS A 27 -11.68 6.18 -22.10
N PRO A 28 -11.47 6.37 -23.41
CA PRO A 28 -12.46 6.99 -24.27
C PRO A 28 -13.83 6.32 -24.12
N GLY A 29 -14.87 7.08 -23.81
CA GLY A 29 -16.24 6.58 -23.58
C GLY A 29 -16.55 6.12 -22.14
N SER A 30 -15.62 6.30 -21.19
CA SER A 30 -15.83 6.00 -19.75
C SER A 30 -15.82 7.25 -18.87
N GLU A 31 -15.89 8.44 -19.48
CA GLU A 31 -15.78 9.72 -18.77
C GLU A 31 -16.88 9.91 -17.73
N GLU A 32 -18.08 9.40 -17.98
CA GLU A 32 -19.21 9.44 -17.04
C GLU A 32 -19.05 8.47 -15.86
N ASP A 33 -18.19 7.45 -15.96
CA ASP A 33 -18.03 6.45 -14.89
C ASP A 33 -17.16 6.98 -13.73
N PHE A 34 -16.34 8.01 -13.97
CA PHE A 34 -15.42 8.57 -12.98
C PHE A 34 -16.13 9.05 -11.71
N GLU A 35 -17.29 9.68 -11.86
CA GLU A 35 -18.05 10.24 -10.74
C GLU A 35 -19.02 9.23 -10.11
N LYS A 36 -19.35 8.14 -10.80
CA LYS A 36 -20.39 7.19 -10.34
C LYS A 36 -20.06 6.57 -8.99
N VAL A 37 -18.80 6.18 -8.74
CA VAL A 37 -18.44 5.66 -7.41
C VAL A 37 -18.59 6.72 -6.32
N PHE A 38 -18.24 7.97 -6.59
CA PHE A 38 -18.34 9.05 -5.61
C PHE A 38 -19.80 9.38 -5.29
N ASP A 39 -20.67 9.39 -6.30
CA ASP A 39 -22.11 9.52 -6.12
C ASP A 39 -22.71 8.35 -5.33
N ALA A 40 -22.29 7.12 -5.66
CA ALA A 40 -22.78 5.90 -5.00
C ALA A 40 -22.43 5.85 -3.50
N ILE A 41 -21.29 6.43 -3.09
CA ILE A 41 -20.89 6.44 -1.66
C ILE A 41 -21.43 7.63 -0.87
N GLN A 42 -22.05 8.64 -1.50
CA GLN A 42 -22.56 9.81 -0.77
C GLN A 42 -23.55 9.42 0.32
N GLY A 43 -24.49 8.51 0.02
CA GLY A 43 -25.47 8.03 0.99
C GLY A 43 -24.78 7.39 2.19
N ARG A 44 -23.78 6.54 1.92
CA ARG A 44 -22.99 5.87 2.97
C ARG A 44 -22.21 6.84 3.84
N VAL A 45 -21.60 7.87 3.25
CA VAL A 45 -20.87 8.91 4.01
C VAL A 45 -21.85 9.67 4.92
N LYS A 46 -23.04 10.02 4.40
CA LYS A 46 -24.09 10.68 5.18
C LYS A 46 -24.61 9.83 6.33
N GLU A 47 -24.70 8.51 6.16
CA GLU A 47 -25.04 7.57 7.24
C GLU A 47 -24.02 7.68 8.39
N TYR A 48 -22.71 7.57 8.11
CA TYR A 48 -21.68 7.71 9.15
C TYR A 48 -21.75 9.06 9.89
N ILE A 49 -21.96 10.15 9.15
CA ILE A 49 -22.05 11.49 9.74
C ILE A 49 -23.32 11.61 10.61
N SER A 50 -24.44 11.05 10.15
CA SER A 50 -25.72 11.06 10.90
C SER A 50 -25.63 10.25 12.18
N GLU A 51 -24.77 9.22 12.20
CA GLU A 51 -24.52 8.35 13.36
C GLU A 51 -23.38 8.84 14.26
N ASN A 52 -22.77 10.00 13.96
CA ASN A 52 -21.60 10.49 14.70
C ASN A 52 -20.48 9.41 14.75
N ALA A 53 -20.27 8.70 13.65
CA ALA A 53 -19.36 7.58 13.54
C ALA A 53 -18.15 7.91 12.65
N PRO A 54 -16.96 7.33 12.91
CA PRO A 54 -15.82 7.44 12.01
C PRO A 54 -16.14 6.87 10.63
N ILE A 55 -15.79 7.62 9.58
CA ILE A 55 -15.98 7.17 8.20
C ILE A 55 -15.04 5.98 7.96
N THR A 56 -15.63 4.81 7.72
CA THR A 56 -14.87 3.57 7.57
C THR A 56 -14.61 3.26 6.11
N MET A 57 -13.33 3.13 5.77
CA MET A 57 -12.84 2.70 4.46
C MET A 57 -12.19 1.32 4.57
N VAL A 58 -12.22 0.56 3.47
CA VAL A 58 -11.66 -0.79 3.41
C VAL A 58 -10.73 -0.90 2.21
N LEU A 59 -9.52 -1.39 2.43
CA LEU A 59 -8.51 -1.58 1.39
C LEU A 59 -7.81 -2.93 1.56
N PRO A 60 -7.96 -3.87 0.61
CA PRO A 60 -7.03 -4.98 0.47
C PRO A 60 -5.73 -4.52 -0.17
N ALA A 61 -4.61 -4.75 0.52
CA ALA A 61 -3.28 -4.36 0.06
C ALA A 61 -2.18 -4.96 0.94
N PHE A 62 -0.92 -4.76 0.54
CA PHE A 62 0.27 -5.16 1.31
C PHE A 62 0.28 -6.64 1.70
N PRO A 63 0.22 -7.57 0.73
CA PRO A 63 0.17 -8.99 1.05
C PRO A 63 1.55 -9.50 1.49
N TRP A 64 2.58 -9.35 0.67
CA TRP A 64 3.98 -9.73 0.95
C TRP A 64 4.92 -8.91 0.07
N LYS A 65 6.20 -8.79 0.45
CA LYS A 65 7.25 -8.20 -0.40
C LYS A 65 7.66 -9.18 -1.51
N ASN A 66 7.77 -8.71 -2.74
CA ASN A 66 8.10 -9.58 -3.88
C ASN A 66 9.45 -10.30 -3.68
N PRO A 67 9.58 -11.60 -4.01
CA PRO A 67 10.86 -12.33 -3.88
C PRO A 67 11.89 -11.96 -4.95
N ASN A 68 11.46 -11.29 -6.04
CA ASN A 68 12.32 -10.83 -7.11
C ASN A 68 13.19 -9.65 -6.65
N LEU A 69 14.44 -9.93 -6.27
CA LEU A 69 15.40 -8.91 -5.87
C LEU A 69 15.79 -7.97 -7.02
N ASP A 70 15.46 -8.26 -8.27
CA ASP A 70 15.64 -7.26 -9.32
C ASP A 70 14.66 -6.09 -9.17
N LYS A 71 13.51 -6.31 -8.52
CA LYS A 71 12.45 -5.31 -8.32
C LYS A 71 12.55 -4.61 -6.97
N VAL A 72 12.86 -5.36 -5.91
CA VAL A 72 12.84 -4.87 -4.52
C VAL A 72 14.20 -4.95 -3.83
N LEU A 73 14.33 -4.27 -2.68
CA LEU A 73 15.56 -4.21 -1.90
C LEU A 73 15.81 -5.41 -0.98
N GLY A 74 14.77 -6.19 -0.67
CA GLY A 74 14.82 -7.32 0.26
C GLY A 74 13.41 -7.79 0.61
N ALA A 75 13.29 -8.63 1.63
CA ALA A 75 12.01 -9.20 2.07
C ALA A 75 11.22 -8.33 3.07
N ASP A 76 11.85 -7.27 3.60
CA ASP A 76 11.27 -6.41 4.62
C ASP A 76 10.55 -5.19 4.02
N PRO A 77 9.54 -4.64 4.74
CA PRO A 77 9.02 -3.31 4.42
C PRO A 77 10.14 -2.28 4.37
N ASP A 78 10.16 -1.50 3.30
CA ASP A 78 11.14 -0.46 3.06
C ASP A 78 10.45 0.92 3.05
N LEU A 79 11.11 1.99 2.58
CA LEU A 79 10.49 3.31 2.56
C LEU A 79 9.24 3.35 1.66
N GLY A 80 9.08 2.41 0.71
CA GLY A 80 7.90 2.34 -0.14
C GLY A 80 6.66 2.00 0.66
N GLU A 81 6.78 1.02 1.57
CA GLU A 81 5.71 0.67 2.48
C GLU A 81 5.40 1.80 3.45
N GLU A 82 6.42 2.48 3.99
CA GLU A 82 6.23 3.61 4.91
C GLU A 82 5.47 4.75 4.22
N LEU A 83 5.86 5.14 3.01
CA LEU A 83 5.17 6.19 2.24
C LEU A 83 3.75 5.79 1.83
N GLY A 84 3.54 4.53 1.45
CA GLY A 84 2.22 4.01 1.12
C GLY A 84 1.27 4.05 2.33
N LEU A 85 1.73 3.62 3.51
CA LEU A 85 0.96 3.69 4.76
C LEU A 85 0.74 5.14 5.20
N SER A 86 1.76 6.00 5.12
CA SER A 86 1.67 7.43 5.42
C SER A 86 0.57 8.08 4.58
N ARG A 87 0.58 7.86 3.25
CA ARG A 87 -0.45 8.38 2.34
C ARG A 87 -1.86 7.93 2.72
N LEU A 88 -2.03 6.67 3.12
CA LEU A 88 -3.32 6.13 3.56
C LEU A 88 -3.79 6.75 4.89
N ASN A 89 -2.87 6.94 5.84
CA ASN A 89 -3.15 7.64 7.08
C ASN A 89 -3.55 9.10 6.81
N ASP A 90 -2.90 9.77 5.86
CA ASP A 90 -3.16 11.17 5.53
C ASP A 90 -4.57 11.39 4.97
N ILE A 91 -5.15 10.44 4.23
CA ILE A 91 -6.58 10.49 3.86
C ILE A 91 -7.45 10.67 5.10
N CYS A 92 -7.15 9.91 6.17
CA CYS A 92 -7.90 9.96 7.40
C CYS A 92 -7.63 11.26 8.17
N GLN A 93 -6.40 11.75 8.17
CA GLN A 93 -6.03 13.02 8.81
C GLN A 93 -6.71 14.21 8.12
N GLU A 94 -6.75 14.26 6.79
CA GLU A 94 -7.43 15.32 6.04
C GLU A 94 -8.93 15.39 6.37
N ILE A 95 -9.60 14.24 6.48
CA ILE A 95 -11.01 14.19 6.92
C ILE A 95 -11.16 14.69 8.37
N SER A 96 -10.23 14.31 9.24
CA SER A 96 -10.27 14.67 10.67
C SER A 96 -10.11 16.16 10.93
N LYS A 97 -9.57 16.94 9.97
CA LYS A 97 -9.46 18.41 10.08
C LYS A 97 -10.82 19.11 10.15
N PHE A 98 -11.87 18.51 9.60
CA PHE A 98 -13.20 19.12 9.53
C PHE A 98 -14.34 18.22 10.04
N TYR A 99 -14.07 16.95 10.33
CA TYR A 99 -15.03 16.02 10.92
C TYR A 99 -14.43 15.37 12.17
N PRO A 100 -14.86 15.73 13.39
CA PRO A 100 -14.19 15.31 14.64
C PRO A 100 -14.18 13.80 14.93
N TYR A 101 -15.16 13.05 14.42
CA TYR A 101 -15.12 11.58 14.49
C TYR A 101 -14.15 10.97 13.46
N GLY A 102 -13.64 11.78 12.53
CA GLY A 102 -12.58 11.43 11.60
C GLY A 102 -12.93 10.29 10.66
N ALA A 103 -11.89 9.58 10.23
CA ALA A 103 -12.00 8.39 9.42
C ALA A 103 -11.04 7.32 9.91
N ARG A 104 -11.37 6.06 9.58
CA ARG A 104 -10.51 4.91 9.80
C ARG A 104 -10.38 4.07 8.53
N LEU A 105 -9.23 3.47 8.35
CA LEU A 105 -8.96 2.55 7.27
C LEU A 105 -8.77 1.14 7.81
N MET A 106 -9.62 0.21 7.37
CA MET A 106 -9.42 -1.22 7.55
C MET A 106 -8.54 -1.74 6.40
N LEU A 107 -7.26 -1.98 6.70
CA LEU A 107 -6.28 -2.51 5.76
C LEU A 107 -6.26 -4.04 5.85
N ILE A 108 -6.79 -4.72 4.82
CA ILE A 108 -6.83 -6.17 4.77
C ILE A 108 -5.54 -6.68 4.12
N CYS A 109 -4.77 -7.46 4.86
CA CYS A 109 -3.59 -8.14 4.33
C CYS A 109 -3.99 -9.52 3.80
N ASP A 110 -4.06 -9.67 2.48
CA ASP A 110 -4.69 -10.81 1.79
C ASP A 110 -3.81 -12.06 1.68
N VAL A 111 -2.91 -12.28 2.65
CA VAL A 111 -1.83 -13.28 2.55
C VAL A 111 -2.35 -14.66 2.13
N PRO A 112 -3.23 -15.34 2.90
CA PRO A 112 -3.60 -16.74 2.62
C PRO A 112 -4.40 -16.92 1.33
N VAL A 113 -4.86 -15.81 0.71
CA VAL A 113 -5.63 -15.87 -0.53
C VAL A 113 -4.73 -16.33 -1.68
N TYR A 114 -3.48 -15.90 -1.76
CA TYR A 114 -2.69 -16.12 -2.98
C TYR A 114 -1.28 -16.66 -2.77
N ASN A 115 -0.69 -16.46 -1.58
CA ASN A 115 0.75 -16.60 -1.38
C ASN A 115 1.30 -18.00 -1.75
N ASP A 116 0.57 -19.07 -1.45
CA ASP A 116 0.95 -20.45 -1.81
C ASP A 116 0.91 -20.71 -3.32
N LEU A 117 0.06 -20.02 -4.07
CA LEU A 117 -0.02 -20.17 -5.53
C LEU A 117 1.20 -19.58 -6.25
N VAL A 118 1.90 -18.64 -5.60
CA VAL A 118 3.05 -17.93 -6.16
C VAL A 118 4.35 -18.24 -5.41
N GLY A 119 4.36 -19.32 -4.62
CA GLY A 119 5.56 -19.83 -3.96
C GLY A 119 6.07 -18.96 -2.79
N ILE A 120 5.17 -18.23 -2.12
CA ILE A 120 5.51 -17.40 -0.97
C ILE A 120 5.12 -18.13 0.32
N PRO A 121 6.08 -18.54 1.16
CA PRO A 121 5.79 -19.25 2.41
C PRO A 121 4.89 -18.44 3.36
N ASP A 122 3.98 -19.13 4.03
CA ASP A 122 3.06 -18.53 5.01
C ASP A 122 3.80 -17.80 6.14
N GLU A 123 4.97 -18.33 6.54
CA GLU A 123 5.81 -17.73 7.58
C GLU A 123 6.44 -16.40 7.16
N GLU A 124 6.83 -16.25 5.89
CA GLU A 124 7.46 -15.03 5.38
C GLU A 124 6.42 -13.93 5.23
N ALA A 125 5.24 -14.29 4.73
CA ALA A 125 4.13 -13.36 4.60
C ALA A 125 3.57 -12.95 5.98
N TYR A 126 3.57 -13.85 6.98
CA TYR A 126 3.29 -13.47 8.37
C TYR A 126 4.31 -12.45 8.89
N ASP A 127 5.61 -12.71 8.67
CA ASP A 127 6.68 -11.83 9.15
C ASP A 127 6.64 -10.44 8.49
N TYR A 128 6.35 -10.37 7.19
CA TYR A 128 6.13 -9.11 6.48
C TYR A 128 4.95 -8.34 7.09
N GLY A 129 3.81 -8.99 7.29
CA GLY A 129 2.64 -8.39 7.92
C GLY A 129 2.87 -7.93 9.36
N ARG A 130 3.70 -8.65 10.13
CA ARG A 130 4.13 -8.22 11.49
C ARG A 130 4.98 -6.94 11.40
N ARG A 131 5.98 -6.91 10.53
CA ARG A 131 6.88 -5.75 10.36
C ARG A 131 6.14 -4.51 9.86
N LEU A 132 5.12 -4.67 9.01
CA LEU A 132 4.24 -3.57 8.60
C LEU A 132 3.46 -2.95 9.77
N ARG A 133 2.96 -3.78 10.69
CA ARG A 133 2.27 -3.30 11.90
C ARG A 133 3.24 -2.57 12.82
N GLU A 134 4.44 -3.10 13.00
CA GLU A 134 5.51 -2.44 13.77
C GLU A 134 5.87 -1.07 13.17
N LEU A 135 6.00 -1.00 11.84
CA LEU A 135 6.24 0.25 11.12
C LEU A 135 5.10 1.27 11.34
N ALA A 136 3.84 0.84 11.22
CA ALA A 136 2.69 1.71 11.45
C ALA A 136 2.61 2.22 12.90
N GLN A 137 2.99 1.38 13.88
CA GLN A 137 3.08 1.77 15.29
C GLN A 137 4.22 2.77 15.53
N GLU A 138 5.42 2.50 15.01
CA GLU A 138 6.59 3.40 15.08
C GLU A 138 6.23 4.80 14.55
N LYS A 139 5.50 4.83 13.43
CA LYS A 139 5.11 6.06 12.73
C LYS A 139 3.79 6.66 13.20
N LYS A 140 3.13 6.05 14.18
CA LYS A 140 1.84 6.49 14.76
C LYS A 140 0.73 6.66 13.72
N PHE A 141 0.65 5.74 12.75
CA PHE A 141 -0.44 5.70 11.77
C PHE A 141 -1.73 5.14 12.41
N SER A 142 -2.24 5.84 13.42
CA SER A 142 -3.31 5.39 14.32
C SER A 142 -4.68 5.25 13.65
N SER A 143 -4.87 5.80 12.45
CA SER A 143 -6.11 5.65 11.67
C SER A 143 -6.17 4.34 10.88
N ILE A 144 -5.09 3.55 10.84
CA ILE A 144 -5.02 2.28 10.10
C ILE A 144 -5.23 1.11 11.06
N GLN A 145 -6.30 0.37 10.84
CA GLN A 145 -6.58 -0.91 11.48
C GLN A 145 -6.19 -2.05 10.53
N PHE A 146 -5.24 -2.88 10.94
CA PHE A 146 -4.85 -4.05 10.17
C PHE A 146 -5.83 -5.20 10.40
N VAL A 147 -6.29 -5.81 9.31
CA VAL A 147 -7.26 -6.91 9.31
C VAL A 147 -6.63 -8.09 8.58
N ARG A 148 -6.73 -9.29 9.15
CA ARG A 148 -6.37 -10.56 8.51
C ARG A 148 -7.63 -11.27 8.06
N LEU A 149 -7.47 -12.23 7.15
CA LEU A 149 -8.57 -13.02 6.61
C LEU A 149 -9.36 -13.78 7.69
N MET A 150 -8.67 -14.23 8.75
CA MET A 150 -9.28 -14.88 9.91
C MET A 150 -10.22 -13.96 10.71
N ASP A 151 -9.97 -12.65 10.74
CA ASP A 151 -10.85 -11.69 11.42
C ASP A 151 -12.19 -11.61 10.69
N LEU A 152 -12.17 -11.56 9.35
CA LEU A 152 -13.36 -11.54 8.51
C LEU A 152 -14.21 -12.80 8.67
N MET A 153 -13.55 -13.94 8.90
CA MET A 153 -14.22 -15.22 9.10
C MET A 153 -14.66 -15.46 10.55
N GLY A 154 -14.33 -14.56 11.49
CA GLY A 154 -14.59 -14.76 12.92
C GLY A 154 -13.85 -15.97 13.52
N LEU A 155 -12.67 -16.30 12.99
CA LEU A 155 -11.86 -17.45 13.41
C LEU A 155 -10.84 -17.11 14.52
N GLY A 156 -10.69 -15.82 14.86
CA GLY A 156 -9.81 -15.38 15.93
C GLY A 156 -9.51 -13.89 15.84
N ASP A 157 -8.47 -13.46 16.55
CA ASP A 157 -7.97 -12.09 16.58
C ASP A 157 -6.62 -12.03 15.83
N GLY A 158 -6.63 -11.50 14.61
CA GLY A 158 -5.47 -11.41 13.73
C GLY A 158 -4.41 -10.41 14.18
N GLU A 159 -4.73 -9.55 15.14
CA GLU A 159 -3.76 -8.65 15.78
C GLU A 159 -2.94 -9.38 16.85
N LYS A 160 -3.57 -10.31 17.57
CA LYS A 160 -2.95 -11.01 18.72
C LYS A 160 -2.44 -12.42 18.41
N ILE A 161 -2.77 -12.99 17.26
CA ILE A 161 -2.39 -14.37 16.92
C ILE A 161 -0.86 -14.57 16.85
N SER A 162 -0.38 -15.63 17.49
CA SER A 162 1.03 -16.02 17.42
C SER A 162 1.39 -16.59 16.05
N LYS A 163 2.67 -16.60 15.68
CA LYS A 163 3.11 -17.18 14.40
C LYS A 163 2.75 -18.67 14.27
N PRO A 164 3.01 -19.54 15.27
CA PRO A 164 2.59 -20.95 15.21
C PRO A 164 1.08 -21.12 15.01
N ASP A 165 0.26 -20.45 15.82
CA ASP A 165 -1.21 -20.57 15.71
C ASP A 165 -1.71 -20.08 14.36
N TYR A 166 -1.11 -19.00 13.82
CA TYR A 166 -1.42 -18.52 12.49
C TYR A 166 -1.14 -19.59 11.43
N LEU A 167 0.04 -20.21 11.46
CA LEU A 167 0.43 -21.23 10.49
C LEU A 167 -0.48 -22.46 10.55
N GLU A 168 -0.91 -22.86 11.76
CA GLU A 168 -1.90 -23.94 11.94
C GLU A 168 -3.28 -23.57 11.38
N LEU A 169 -3.67 -22.29 11.47
CA LEU A 169 -4.99 -21.82 11.03
C LEU A 169 -5.07 -21.57 9.52
N VAL A 170 -3.95 -21.28 8.84
CA VAL A 170 -3.93 -20.97 7.40
C VAL A 170 -4.63 -22.02 6.52
N PRO A 171 -4.40 -23.34 6.67
CA PRO A 171 -5.13 -24.36 5.90
C PRO A 171 -6.66 -24.27 6.09
N VAL A 172 -7.12 -24.03 7.31
CA VAL A 172 -8.55 -23.86 7.64
C VAL A 172 -9.12 -22.62 6.95
N ILE A 173 -8.37 -21.51 6.96
CA ILE A 173 -8.75 -20.28 6.27
C ILE A 173 -8.91 -20.52 4.77
N ARG A 174 -7.95 -21.18 4.12
CA ARG A 174 -8.01 -21.49 2.67
C ARG A 174 -9.19 -22.40 2.33
N GLN A 175 -9.41 -23.44 3.14
CA GLN A 175 -10.52 -24.36 2.96
C GLN A 175 -11.87 -23.64 3.11
N ARG A 176 -12.01 -22.79 4.14
CA ARG A 176 -13.25 -22.03 4.37
C ARG A 176 -13.49 -21.00 3.27
N LEU A 177 -12.45 -20.30 2.82
CA LEU A 177 -12.53 -19.36 1.69
C LEU A 177 -13.11 -20.04 0.45
N MET A 178 -12.66 -21.26 0.14
CA MET A 178 -13.11 -22.00 -1.03
C MET A 178 -14.35 -22.88 -0.79
N SER A 179 -15.04 -22.72 0.35
CA SER A 179 -16.28 -23.44 0.64
C SER A 179 -17.49 -22.81 -0.06
N SER A 180 -18.63 -23.49 -0.03
CA SER A 180 -19.90 -22.98 -0.56
C SER A 180 -20.40 -21.70 0.13
N GLU A 181 -19.80 -21.29 1.25
CA GLU A 181 -20.09 -20.02 1.93
C GLU A 181 -19.69 -18.82 1.05
N TYR A 182 -18.58 -18.94 0.31
CA TYR A 182 -18.01 -17.83 -0.46
C TYR A 182 -17.73 -18.17 -1.94
N PHE A 183 -17.71 -19.44 -2.31
CA PHE A 183 -17.37 -19.86 -3.67
C PHE A 183 -18.38 -20.87 -4.23
N ASP A 184 -18.86 -20.61 -5.45
CA ASP A 184 -19.73 -21.53 -6.19
C ASP A 184 -18.94 -22.77 -6.62
N GLN A 185 -19.29 -23.92 -6.07
CA GLN A 185 -18.61 -25.19 -6.33
C GLN A 185 -18.85 -25.72 -7.75
N THR A 186 -19.79 -25.13 -8.49
CA THR A 186 -20.06 -25.46 -9.90
C THR A 186 -19.32 -24.55 -10.89
N PHE A 187 -18.59 -23.54 -10.39
CA PHE A 187 -17.88 -22.57 -11.21
C PHE A 187 -16.80 -23.23 -12.10
N ASN A 188 -16.86 -22.95 -13.39
CA ASN A 188 -15.89 -23.42 -14.38
C ASN A 188 -15.08 -22.25 -14.93
N ILE A 189 -13.79 -22.20 -14.61
CA ILE A 189 -12.91 -21.11 -15.03
C ILE A 189 -12.69 -21.06 -16.55
N GLU A 190 -12.71 -22.19 -17.26
CA GLU A 190 -12.53 -22.19 -18.72
C GLU A 190 -13.75 -21.55 -19.40
N THR A 191 -14.96 -21.99 -19.02
CA THR A 191 -16.20 -21.40 -19.54
C THR A 191 -16.32 -19.91 -19.19
N GLU A 192 -15.93 -19.52 -17.97
CA GLU A 192 -15.91 -18.12 -17.56
C GLU A 192 -14.95 -17.28 -18.43
N LEU A 193 -13.73 -17.77 -18.68
CA LEU A 193 -12.74 -17.07 -19.51
C LEU A 193 -13.16 -16.96 -20.97
N GLU A 194 -13.95 -17.91 -21.47
CA GLU A 194 -14.52 -17.88 -22.81
C GLU A 194 -15.69 -16.90 -22.94
N THR A 195 -16.50 -16.75 -21.89
CA THR A 195 -17.80 -16.06 -21.96
C THR A 195 -17.84 -14.69 -21.29
N ASN A 196 -16.90 -14.39 -20.37
CA ASN A 196 -16.84 -13.13 -19.64
C ASN A 196 -15.58 -12.30 -20.00
N PRO A 197 -15.72 -11.22 -20.80
CA PRO A 197 -14.62 -10.35 -21.18
C PRO A 197 -13.89 -9.69 -19.99
N ASP A 198 -14.59 -9.38 -18.90
CA ASP A 198 -13.98 -8.74 -17.73
C ASP A 198 -13.09 -9.72 -16.96
N THR A 199 -13.56 -10.97 -16.81
CA THR A 199 -12.74 -12.04 -16.22
C THR A 199 -11.53 -12.34 -17.09
N LYS A 200 -11.68 -12.35 -18.42
CA LYS A 200 -10.57 -12.50 -19.36
C LYS A 200 -9.54 -11.37 -19.24
N ALA A 201 -9.98 -10.11 -19.14
CA ALA A 201 -9.08 -8.98 -18.93
C ALA A 201 -8.32 -9.07 -17.60
N THR A 202 -8.98 -9.58 -16.55
CA THR A 202 -8.35 -9.86 -15.25
C THR A 202 -7.29 -10.95 -15.38
N PHE A 203 -7.60 -12.04 -16.10
CA PHE A 203 -6.65 -13.09 -16.43
C PHE A 203 -5.42 -12.53 -17.15
N ASP A 204 -5.60 -11.74 -18.20
CA ASP A 204 -4.47 -11.19 -18.97
C ASP A 204 -3.60 -10.26 -18.12
N GLY A 205 -4.23 -9.47 -17.26
CA GLY A 205 -3.53 -8.59 -16.32
C GLY A 205 -2.74 -9.34 -15.24
N PHE A 206 -3.25 -10.47 -14.75
CA PHE A 206 -2.54 -11.34 -13.81
C PHE A 206 -1.46 -12.13 -14.53
N PHE A 207 -1.74 -12.73 -15.68
CA PHE A 207 -0.77 -13.46 -16.49
C PHE A 207 0.47 -12.62 -16.74
N SER A 208 0.31 -11.40 -17.26
CA SER A 208 1.44 -10.49 -17.51
C SER A 208 2.30 -10.23 -16.27
N ARG A 209 1.70 -10.10 -15.08
CA ARG A 209 2.44 -9.80 -13.83
C ARG A 209 3.07 -11.06 -13.23
N ILE A 210 2.33 -12.16 -13.21
CA ILE A 210 2.79 -13.43 -12.64
C ILE A 210 3.86 -14.07 -13.52
N SER A 211 3.81 -13.91 -14.85
CA SER A 211 4.89 -14.33 -15.76
C SER A 211 6.25 -13.73 -15.37
N GLU A 212 6.28 -12.49 -14.89
CA GLU A 212 7.52 -11.84 -14.47
C GLU A 212 8.09 -12.45 -13.18
N ASP A 213 7.21 -12.74 -12.22
CA ASP A 213 7.59 -12.95 -10.83
C ASP A 213 7.51 -14.42 -10.35
N LEU A 214 6.74 -15.29 -11.01
CA LEU A 214 6.48 -16.67 -10.53
C LEU A 214 7.76 -17.50 -10.38
N LYS A 215 8.72 -17.34 -11.28
CA LYS A 215 10.04 -18.01 -11.23
C LYS A 215 10.88 -17.70 -9.99
N TRP A 216 10.57 -16.62 -9.28
CA TRP A 216 11.26 -16.24 -8.05
C TRP A 216 10.58 -16.81 -6.80
N GLY A 217 9.39 -17.39 -6.93
CA GLY A 217 8.69 -18.10 -5.87
C GLY A 217 9.39 -19.42 -5.51
N LYS A 218 9.22 -19.86 -4.27
CA LYS A 218 9.73 -21.14 -3.79
C LYS A 218 8.84 -22.29 -4.24
N GLY A 219 9.45 -23.44 -4.50
CA GLY A 219 8.73 -24.68 -4.83
C GLY A 219 8.38 -24.86 -6.29
N LEU A 220 8.78 -23.93 -7.17
CA LEU A 220 8.66 -24.09 -8.62
C LEU A 220 9.81 -24.97 -9.15
N ASP A 221 9.48 -25.93 -10.01
CA ASP A 221 10.47 -26.82 -10.63
C ASP A 221 11.38 -26.04 -11.60
N ALA A 222 12.70 -26.20 -11.42
CA ALA A 222 13.71 -25.57 -12.29
C ALA A 222 13.57 -26.02 -13.76
N ALA A 223 13.09 -27.24 -14.02
CA ALA A 223 12.82 -27.70 -15.38
C ALA A 223 11.65 -26.95 -16.03
N VAL A 224 10.63 -26.57 -15.25
CA VAL A 224 9.51 -25.75 -15.73
C VAL A 224 10.01 -24.34 -16.05
N VAL A 225 10.84 -23.74 -15.19
CA VAL A 225 11.40 -22.40 -15.43
C VAL A 225 12.30 -22.34 -16.68
N ALA A 226 13.01 -23.43 -16.97
CA ALA A 226 13.91 -23.50 -18.12
C ALA A 226 13.19 -23.65 -19.48
N ASP A 227 11.92 -24.07 -19.49
CA ASP A 227 11.11 -24.24 -20.70
C ASP A 227 10.00 -23.19 -20.77
N GLN A 228 10.07 -22.29 -21.76
CA GLN A 228 9.11 -21.18 -21.88
C GLN A 228 7.66 -21.65 -22.02
N THR A 229 7.42 -22.76 -22.73
CA THR A 229 6.05 -23.26 -22.96
C THR A 229 5.48 -23.87 -21.67
N ALA A 230 6.30 -24.64 -20.95
CA ALA A 230 5.94 -25.20 -19.66
C ALA A 230 5.72 -24.10 -18.61
N TYR A 231 6.58 -23.08 -18.59
CA TYR A 231 6.44 -21.94 -17.70
C TYR A 231 5.15 -21.15 -17.98
N ASP A 232 4.85 -20.83 -19.24
CA ASP A 232 3.62 -20.13 -19.60
C ASP A 232 2.36 -20.94 -19.25
N ALA A 233 2.40 -22.26 -19.42
CA ALA A 233 1.32 -23.15 -18.99
C ALA A 233 1.14 -23.14 -17.46
N GLU A 234 2.23 -23.12 -16.70
CA GLU A 234 2.19 -23.06 -15.24
C GLU A 234 1.69 -21.70 -14.73
N VAL A 235 2.14 -20.59 -15.35
CA VAL A 235 1.59 -19.26 -15.07
C VAL A 235 0.09 -19.23 -15.34
N ALA A 236 -0.38 -19.76 -16.47
CA ALA A 236 -1.81 -19.83 -16.77
C ALA A 236 -2.58 -20.63 -15.71
N ARG A 237 -2.04 -21.77 -15.26
CA ARG A 237 -2.63 -22.60 -14.21
C ARG A 237 -2.74 -21.83 -12.88
N VAL A 238 -1.66 -21.15 -12.47
CA VAL A 238 -1.61 -20.32 -11.25
C VAL A 238 -2.63 -19.19 -11.33
N VAL A 239 -2.68 -18.47 -12.45
CA VAL A 239 -3.60 -17.33 -12.62
C VAL A 239 -5.07 -17.76 -12.60
N LYS A 240 -5.41 -18.91 -13.20
CA LYS A 240 -6.76 -19.50 -13.09
C LYS A 240 -7.17 -19.73 -11.64
N ALA A 241 -6.27 -20.32 -10.84
CA ALA A 241 -6.51 -20.53 -9.41
C ALA A 241 -6.62 -19.20 -8.64
N MET A 242 -5.81 -18.20 -8.98
CA MET A 242 -5.90 -16.86 -8.38
C MET A 242 -7.25 -16.20 -8.65
N ILE A 243 -7.81 -16.33 -9.86
CA ILE A 243 -9.13 -15.78 -10.19
C ILE A 243 -10.23 -16.45 -9.36
N GLN A 244 -10.20 -17.78 -9.24
CA GLN A 244 -11.17 -18.50 -8.40
C GLN A 244 -11.13 -18.00 -6.95
N ARG A 245 -9.92 -17.83 -6.39
CA ARG A 245 -9.74 -17.30 -5.04
C ARG A 245 -10.10 -15.82 -4.92
N LEU A 246 -9.89 -15.02 -5.97
CA LEU A 246 -10.35 -13.63 -6.01
C LEU A 246 -11.88 -13.54 -5.91
N ILE A 247 -12.61 -14.37 -6.67
CA ILE A 247 -14.09 -14.40 -6.61
C ILE A 247 -14.56 -14.72 -5.18
N ALA A 248 -13.98 -15.77 -4.58
CA ALA A 248 -14.29 -16.15 -3.20
C ALA A 248 -13.95 -15.02 -2.20
N TYR A 249 -12.80 -14.38 -2.39
CA TYR A 249 -12.33 -13.32 -1.52
C TYR A 249 -13.19 -12.05 -1.63
N GLU A 250 -13.58 -11.64 -2.83
CA GLU A 250 -14.51 -10.53 -3.03
C GLU A 250 -15.88 -10.82 -2.40
N LYS A 251 -16.36 -12.06 -2.48
CA LYS A 251 -17.58 -12.47 -1.78
C LYS A 251 -17.45 -12.33 -0.27
N LEU A 252 -16.35 -12.82 0.34
CA LEU A 252 -16.09 -12.70 1.77
C LEU A 252 -16.06 -11.23 2.22
N ILE A 253 -15.35 -10.36 1.50
CA ILE A 253 -15.33 -8.92 1.79
C ILE A 253 -16.73 -8.34 1.70
N ASN A 254 -17.49 -8.65 0.66
CA ASN A 254 -18.81 -8.05 0.46
C ASN A 254 -19.79 -8.43 1.59
N VAL A 255 -19.75 -9.68 2.08
CA VAL A 255 -20.65 -10.10 3.16
C VAL A 255 -20.22 -9.60 4.54
N THR A 256 -18.93 -9.29 4.73
CA THR A 256 -18.40 -8.83 6.04
C THR A 256 -18.28 -7.32 6.14
N LEU A 257 -17.87 -6.66 5.07
CA LEU A 257 -17.44 -5.26 5.01
C LEU A 257 -18.10 -4.48 3.86
N GLY A 258 -19.08 -5.06 3.16
CA GLY A 258 -19.73 -4.43 2.00
C GLY A 258 -20.50 -3.14 2.32
N SER A 259 -20.74 -2.84 3.59
CA SER A 259 -21.29 -1.57 4.07
C SER A 259 -20.25 -0.46 4.20
N HIS A 260 -18.95 -0.74 4.06
CA HIS A 260 -17.90 0.26 4.15
C HIS A 260 -17.47 0.79 2.78
N ILE A 261 -16.76 1.91 2.76
CA ILE A 261 -16.29 2.53 1.51
C ILE A 261 -15.13 1.70 0.95
N ARG A 262 -15.30 1.16 -0.27
CA ARG A 262 -14.31 0.28 -0.90
C ARG A 262 -13.24 1.06 -1.66
N LEU A 263 -12.01 1.00 -1.15
CA LEU A 263 -10.81 1.48 -1.84
C LEU A 263 -10.13 0.33 -2.62
N SER A 264 -9.21 0.68 -3.51
CA SER A 264 -8.48 -0.26 -4.35
C SER A 264 -7.10 0.26 -4.70
N ILE A 265 -6.08 -0.59 -4.63
CA ILE A 265 -4.74 -0.30 -5.18
C ILE A 265 -4.65 -0.60 -6.68
N HIS A 266 -5.69 -1.16 -7.29
CA HIS A 266 -5.72 -1.41 -8.73
C HIS A 266 -6.37 -0.25 -9.48
N PRO A 267 -5.92 0.02 -10.72
CA PRO A 267 -6.60 0.95 -11.60
C PRO A 267 -8.06 0.54 -11.85
N SER A 268 -8.94 1.52 -11.97
CA SER A 268 -10.37 1.34 -12.24
C SER A 268 -10.90 2.51 -13.06
N ILE A 269 -12.01 2.31 -13.76
CA ILE A 269 -12.78 3.38 -14.41
C ILE A 269 -13.73 4.12 -13.45
N GLY A 270 -13.73 3.78 -12.15
CA GLY A 270 -14.53 4.50 -11.15
C GLY A 270 -15.96 4.02 -10.99
N LYS A 271 -16.31 2.80 -11.45
CA LYS A 271 -17.69 2.26 -11.32
C LYS A 271 -18.04 1.79 -9.90
N ASN A 272 -17.18 0.95 -9.30
CA ASN A 272 -17.49 0.24 -8.04
C ASN A 272 -16.46 0.46 -6.92
N LYS A 273 -15.28 1.03 -7.23
CA LYS A 273 -14.17 1.17 -6.27
C LYS A 273 -13.37 2.44 -6.51
N ILE A 274 -12.87 3.04 -5.43
CA ILE A 274 -12.00 4.22 -5.51
C ILE A 274 -10.55 3.74 -5.61
N SER A 275 -9.90 4.02 -6.75
CA SER A 275 -8.50 3.62 -6.95
C SER A 275 -7.57 4.61 -6.28
N ILE A 276 -6.82 4.15 -5.27
CA ILE A 276 -5.84 4.93 -4.51
C ILE A 276 -4.43 4.40 -4.84
N PRO A 277 -3.66 5.07 -5.71
CA PRO A 277 -2.25 4.73 -5.89
C PRO A 277 -1.49 5.03 -4.60
N LEU A 278 -0.69 4.08 -4.13
CA LEU A 278 0.09 4.21 -2.90
C LEU A 278 1.37 5.03 -3.11
N LEU A 279 2.04 4.82 -4.25
CA LEU A 279 3.19 5.60 -4.70
C LEU A 279 2.79 6.33 -5.99
N PRO A 280 2.11 7.50 -5.91
CA PRO A 280 1.58 8.17 -7.09
C PRO A 280 2.70 8.72 -8.00
N HIS A 281 2.47 8.68 -9.31
CA HIS A 281 3.35 9.28 -10.31
C HIS A 281 2.57 10.20 -11.25
N ALA A 282 3.23 11.23 -11.77
CA ALA A 282 2.66 12.01 -12.86
C ALA A 282 2.51 11.12 -14.11
N GLY A 283 1.32 11.12 -14.72
CA GLY A 283 1.07 10.50 -16.02
C GLY A 283 0.90 8.97 -16.05
N LYS A 284 1.22 8.23 -14.99
CA LYS A 284 0.97 6.78 -14.87
C LYS A 284 0.31 6.43 -13.54
N PHE A 285 -0.37 5.29 -13.48
CA PHE A 285 -0.87 4.77 -12.21
C PHE A 285 0.31 4.38 -11.31
N GLY A 286 0.19 4.66 -10.01
CA GLY A 286 1.25 4.44 -9.03
C GLY A 286 1.70 2.99 -8.88
N ASP A 287 3.00 2.79 -8.62
CA ASP A 287 3.53 1.45 -8.33
C ASP A 287 3.08 0.98 -6.93
N MET A 288 2.97 -0.34 -6.78
CA MET A 288 2.70 -0.97 -5.49
C MET A 288 4.02 -1.10 -4.71
N PRO A 289 4.11 -0.66 -3.44
CA PRO A 289 5.34 -0.72 -2.65
C PRO A 289 6.01 -2.08 -2.61
N TRP A 290 5.23 -3.15 -2.63
CA TRP A 290 5.76 -4.50 -2.56
C TRP A 290 6.28 -5.07 -3.88
N HIS A 291 6.09 -4.37 -5.00
CA HIS A 291 6.59 -4.75 -6.34
C HIS A 291 7.62 -3.76 -6.90
N ALA A 292 8.09 -2.78 -6.13
CA ALA A 292 9.01 -1.77 -6.61
C ALA A 292 10.00 -1.35 -5.53
N SER A 293 11.12 -0.79 -5.98
CA SER A 293 12.02 0.01 -5.16
C SER A 293 11.77 1.49 -5.43
N LEU A 294 12.24 2.34 -4.52
CA LEU A 294 12.18 3.79 -4.69
C LEU A 294 13.54 4.45 -4.62
N VAL A 295 13.61 5.60 -5.28
CA VAL A 295 14.71 6.55 -5.25
C VAL A 295 14.17 7.89 -4.72
N VAL A 296 14.84 8.45 -3.73
CA VAL A 296 14.67 9.84 -3.33
C VAL A 296 15.68 10.71 -4.07
N LEU A 297 15.18 11.63 -4.90
CA LEU A 297 16.00 12.58 -5.63
C LEU A 297 16.41 13.76 -4.73
N SER A 298 17.46 14.48 -5.12
CA SER A 298 17.99 15.64 -4.37
C SER A 298 17.01 16.80 -4.25
N ASN A 299 16.04 16.86 -5.16
CA ASN A 299 14.93 17.81 -5.11
C ASN A 299 13.73 17.34 -4.26
N GLY A 300 13.79 16.13 -3.70
CA GLY A 300 12.70 15.55 -2.92
C GLY A 300 11.70 14.72 -3.70
N ASP A 301 11.80 14.69 -5.02
CA ASP A 301 10.92 13.85 -5.83
C ASP A 301 11.21 12.37 -5.56
N ILE A 302 10.13 11.59 -5.53
CA ILE A 302 10.21 10.14 -5.38
C ILE A 302 10.00 9.51 -6.75
N LYS A 303 10.99 8.73 -7.17
CA LYS A 303 10.92 7.85 -8.34
C LYS A 303 10.80 6.40 -7.88
N THR A 304 9.98 5.61 -8.55
CA THR A 304 9.91 4.15 -8.34
C THR A 304 10.37 3.40 -9.57
N GLY A 305 10.73 2.14 -9.39
CA GLY A 305 11.12 1.23 -10.45
C GLY A 305 11.83 0.01 -9.89
N ASP A 306 12.49 -0.73 -10.78
CA ASP A 306 13.20 -1.94 -10.41
C ASP A 306 14.53 -1.61 -9.70
N ALA A 307 14.83 -2.32 -8.61
CA ALA A 307 16.08 -2.19 -7.87
C ALA A 307 17.33 -2.31 -8.76
N LYS A 308 17.32 -3.25 -9.72
CA LYS A 308 18.46 -3.47 -10.64
C LYS A 308 18.84 -2.20 -11.40
N ASP A 309 17.87 -1.36 -11.76
CA ASP A 309 18.09 -0.15 -12.55
C ASP A 309 18.67 0.99 -11.70
N PHE A 310 18.60 0.87 -10.37
CA PHE A 310 19.04 1.90 -9.43
C PHE A 310 20.39 1.62 -8.78
N ARG A 311 20.78 0.34 -8.63
CA ARG A 311 21.98 -0.10 -7.89
C ARG A 311 23.27 0.60 -8.29
N GLU A 312 23.47 0.86 -9.59
CA GLU A 312 24.72 1.48 -10.08
C GLU A 312 24.69 3.01 -9.99
N GLN A 313 23.49 3.60 -10.09
CA GLN A 313 23.30 5.05 -10.26
C GLN A 313 23.11 5.79 -8.93
N TYR A 314 22.57 5.13 -7.91
CA TYR A 314 22.14 5.75 -6.66
C TYR A 314 22.86 5.12 -5.45
N ASP A 315 22.85 5.83 -4.33
CA ASP A 315 23.35 5.29 -3.06
C ASP A 315 22.25 4.52 -2.35
N ILE A 316 22.60 3.40 -1.71
CA ILE A 316 21.66 2.65 -0.87
C ILE A 316 21.68 3.19 0.55
N ILE A 317 20.52 3.60 1.04
CA ILE A 317 20.35 4.06 2.41
C ILE A 317 19.90 2.88 3.26
N MET A 318 20.59 2.71 4.39
CA MET A 318 20.37 1.62 5.33
C MET A 318 19.57 2.12 6.53
N LYS A 319 18.56 1.37 6.97
CA LYS A 319 17.84 1.57 8.24
C LYS A 319 17.98 0.30 9.07
N ASN A 320 18.49 0.41 10.30
CA ASN A 320 18.73 -0.73 11.19
C ASN A 320 19.53 -1.88 10.55
N GLY A 321 20.57 -1.53 9.78
CA GLY A 321 21.43 -2.51 9.09
C GLY A 321 20.81 -3.17 7.86
N LYS A 322 19.66 -2.70 7.38
CA LYS A 322 18.96 -3.25 6.21
C LYS A 322 18.79 -2.19 5.12
N PRO A 323 18.86 -2.57 3.83
CA PRO A 323 18.49 -1.68 2.73
C PRO A 323 17.10 -1.09 2.93
N TYR A 324 16.95 0.22 2.74
CA TYR A 324 15.70 0.93 3.02
C TYR A 324 15.18 1.79 1.86
N TYR A 325 16.06 2.43 1.09
CA TYR A 325 15.72 3.08 -0.19
C TYR A 325 17.00 3.46 -0.95
N PHE A 326 16.84 3.85 -2.21
CA PHE A 326 17.92 4.49 -2.97
C PHE A 326 17.86 6.01 -2.85
N ARG A 327 19.00 6.69 -2.89
CA ARG A 327 19.08 8.16 -2.86
C ARG A 327 20.00 8.66 -3.96
N GLU A 328 19.61 9.76 -4.60
CA GLU A 328 20.49 10.47 -5.54
C GLU A 328 21.80 10.89 -4.88
N ARG A 329 22.90 10.57 -5.57
CA ARG A 329 24.24 11.01 -5.20
C ARG A 329 24.31 12.52 -5.36
N ASN A 330 24.36 13.24 -4.25
CA ASN A 330 24.38 14.69 -4.26
C ASN A 330 25.12 15.21 -3.03
N THR A 331 25.98 16.21 -3.23
CA THR A 331 26.77 16.84 -2.17
C THR A 331 25.92 17.61 -1.15
N LEU A 332 24.63 17.84 -1.43
CA LEU A 332 23.65 18.31 -0.45
C LEU A 332 23.49 17.35 0.74
N TYR A 333 23.89 16.10 0.59
CA TYR A 333 23.81 15.09 1.66
C TYR A 333 25.12 14.88 2.41
N ASP A 334 26.17 15.65 2.11
CA ASP A 334 27.49 15.55 2.75
C ASP A 334 27.54 16.43 4.01
N TRP A 335 26.91 16.00 5.09
CA TRP A 335 26.84 16.76 6.35
C TRP A 335 28.14 16.65 7.17
N SER A 336 28.54 17.74 7.83
CA SER A 336 29.73 17.73 8.72
C SER A 336 29.48 17.00 10.05
N VAL A 337 28.20 16.80 10.39
CA VAL A 337 27.74 16.02 11.54
C VAL A 337 26.73 14.97 11.07
N PRO A 338 26.54 13.86 11.82
CA PRO A 338 25.47 12.92 11.53
C PRO A 338 24.09 13.58 11.47
N VAL A 339 23.35 13.35 10.38
CA VAL A 339 21.96 13.81 10.19
C VAL A 339 21.11 12.62 9.76
N ASP A 340 20.07 12.33 10.52
CA ASP A 340 19.02 11.38 10.13
C ASP A 340 17.97 12.11 9.29
N ILE A 341 17.64 11.58 8.12
CA ILE A 341 16.68 12.19 7.19
C ILE A 341 15.51 11.22 7.03
N GLN A 342 14.34 11.62 7.52
CA GLN A 342 13.13 10.80 7.47
C GLN A 342 12.13 11.37 6.48
N HIS A 343 11.64 10.51 5.59
CA HIS A 343 10.69 10.87 4.52
C HIS A 343 9.28 10.42 4.90
N SER A 344 8.29 11.28 4.68
CA SER A 344 6.86 10.98 4.83
C SER A 344 6.11 11.53 3.63
N TYR A 345 4.84 11.16 3.42
CA TYR A 345 4.05 11.74 2.34
C TYR A 345 3.97 13.27 2.50
N LYS A 346 4.53 14.01 1.53
CA LYS A 346 4.65 15.49 1.54
C LYS A 346 5.30 16.09 2.80
N SER A 347 6.15 15.34 3.50
CA SER A 347 6.90 15.86 4.63
C SER A 347 8.30 15.26 4.72
N LEU A 348 9.25 16.04 5.24
CA LEU A 348 10.65 15.67 5.43
C LEU A 348 11.12 16.13 6.81
N LEU A 349 11.81 15.26 7.54
CA LEU A 349 12.38 15.56 8.84
C LEU A 349 13.90 15.39 8.82
N PHE A 350 14.62 16.47 9.11
CA PHE A 350 16.05 16.43 9.41
C PHE A 350 16.24 16.37 10.92
N LYS A 351 16.85 15.30 11.41
CA LYS A 351 16.93 15.02 12.85
C LYS A 351 18.35 14.74 13.29
N ASN A 352 18.74 15.29 14.44
CA ASN A 352 19.91 14.82 15.17
C ASN A 352 19.66 13.38 15.65
N PRO A 353 20.49 12.39 15.25
CA PRO A 353 20.28 10.99 15.59
C PRO A 353 20.36 10.67 17.09
N GLY A 354 20.73 11.63 17.94
CA GLY A 354 20.67 11.49 19.40
C GLY A 354 21.99 11.13 20.06
N TYR A 355 23.12 11.31 19.37
CA TYR A 355 24.46 11.05 19.92
C TYR A 355 25.03 12.20 20.79
N GLY A 356 24.17 13.09 21.29
CA GLY A 356 24.54 14.28 22.06
C GLY A 356 24.06 15.57 21.39
N GLU A 357 24.42 16.70 21.99
CA GLU A 357 24.12 18.01 21.43
C GLU A 357 24.96 18.28 20.18
N GLN A 358 24.31 18.65 19.07
CA GLN A 358 24.95 18.90 17.78
C GLN A 358 24.49 20.23 17.22
N THR A 359 25.41 21.01 16.66
CA THR A 359 25.11 22.28 15.97
C THR A 359 25.44 22.14 14.49
N LEU A 360 24.49 22.47 13.61
CA LEU A 360 24.77 22.55 12.17
C LEU A 360 25.67 23.74 11.88
N GLN A 361 26.81 23.50 11.21
CA GLN A 361 27.74 24.55 10.79
C GLN A 361 27.16 25.42 9.67
N ALA A 362 27.77 26.57 9.38
CA ALA A 362 27.25 27.52 8.40
C ALA A 362 26.99 26.89 7.01
N ASP A 363 27.90 26.06 6.53
CA ASP A 363 27.75 25.36 5.25
C ASP A 363 26.61 24.33 5.28
N ASP A 364 26.42 23.62 6.40
CA ASP A 364 25.32 22.67 6.56
C ASP A 364 23.96 23.38 6.68
N ARG A 365 23.90 24.53 7.35
CA ARG A 365 22.69 25.37 7.36
C ARG A 365 22.34 25.86 5.95
N LEU A 366 23.35 26.17 5.11
CA LEU A 366 23.13 26.54 3.72
C LEU A 366 22.63 25.35 2.89
N LYS A 367 23.15 24.14 3.10
CA LYS A 367 22.64 22.90 2.47
C LYS A 367 21.20 22.65 2.87
N LEU A 368 20.87 22.75 4.17
CA LEU A 368 19.51 22.61 4.69
C LEU A 368 18.56 23.63 4.06
N ALA A 369 18.95 24.90 3.98
CA ALA A 369 18.16 25.93 3.31
C ALA A 369 17.91 25.60 1.83
N ARG A 370 18.92 25.10 1.12
CA ARG A 370 18.76 24.64 -0.28
C ARG A 370 17.80 23.45 -0.37
N CYS A 371 17.93 22.47 0.53
CA CYS A 371 16.99 21.35 0.60
C CYS A 371 15.56 21.85 0.80
N ILE A 372 15.32 22.75 1.77
CA ILE A 372 13.98 23.32 2.01
C ILE A 372 13.42 23.98 0.74
N VAL A 373 14.22 24.78 0.03
CA VAL A 373 13.79 25.44 -1.22
C VAL A 373 13.50 24.44 -2.32
N SER A 374 14.31 23.38 -2.45
CA SER A 374 14.10 22.34 -3.45
C SER A 374 12.83 21.52 -3.17
N HIS A 375 12.47 21.33 -1.90
CA HIS A 375 11.30 20.57 -1.46
C HIS A 375 10.07 21.48 -1.25
N LYS A 376 9.83 22.45 -2.14
CA LYS A 376 8.80 23.49 -1.99
C LYS A 376 7.37 23.00 -1.72
N ASP A 377 7.05 21.76 -2.12
CA ASP A 377 5.73 21.15 -1.98
C ASP A 377 5.63 20.25 -0.72
N TYR A 378 6.67 20.25 0.12
CA TYR A 378 6.78 19.44 1.34
C TYR A 378 6.83 20.34 2.57
N THR A 379 6.29 19.83 3.68
CA THR A 379 6.56 20.42 5.00
C THR A 379 7.88 19.90 5.54
N VAL A 380 8.86 20.78 5.74
CA VAL A 380 10.18 20.42 6.25
C VAL A 380 10.29 20.74 7.74
N HIS A 381 10.66 19.74 8.53
CA HIS A 381 10.91 19.84 9.97
C HIS A 381 12.40 19.63 10.26
N VAL A 382 12.88 20.31 11.29
CA VAL A 382 14.27 20.22 11.75
C VAL A 382 14.24 20.06 13.26
N GLU A 383 14.80 18.98 13.78
CA GLU A 383 14.68 18.62 15.19
C GLU A 383 16.02 18.18 15.82
N GLY A 384 16.23 18.55 17.07
CA GLY A 384 17.32 18.03 17.90
C GLY A 384 18.70 18.66 17.65
N PHE A 385 18.81 19.68 16.80
CA PHE A 385 20.03 20.47 16.63
C PHE A 385 20.00 21.70 17.56
N ALA A 386 21.14 22.02 18.17
CA ALA A 386 21.34 23.25 18.92
C ALA A 386 21.43 24.46 17.99
N VAL A 387 20.94 25.60 18.47
CA VAL A 387 21.01 26.88 17.76
C VAL A 387 22.25 27.63 18.25
N PRO A 388 23.15 28.07 17.36
CA PRO A 388 24.31 28.86 17.78
C PRO A 388 23.91 30.13 18.54
N GLU A 389 24.63 30.47 19.61
CA GLU A 389 24.40 31.71 20.38
C GLU A 389 24.42 32.95 19.45
N GLY A 390 23.37 33.78 19.55
CA GLY A 390 23.24 35.02 18.77
C GLY A 390 22.59 34.87 17.39
N GLN A 391 22.09 33.68 17.01
CA GLN A 391 21.28 33.47 15.81
C GLN A 391 19.87 32.98 16.20
N VAL A 392 18.83 33.49 15.53
CA VAL A 392 17.44 33.09 15.77
C VAL A 392 17.17 31.75 15.07
N ALA A 393 16.43 30.87 15.75
CA ALA A 393 16.05 29.52 15.32
C ALA A 393 15.28 29.49 14.01
#